data_AF-A0A971J5K7-F1
#
_entry.id   AF-A0A971J5K7-F1
#
_cell.length_a   1.000
_cell.length_b   1.000
_cell.length_c   1.000
_cell.angle_alpha   90.00
_cell.angle_beta   90.00
_cell.angle_gamma   90.00
#
_symmetry.space_group_name_H-M   'P 1'
#
loop_
_entity.id
_entity.type
_entity.pdbx_description
1 polymer ?
#
loop_
_entity_poly.entity_id
_entity_poly.type
_entity_poly.pdbx_seq_one_letter_code
_entity_poly.pdbx_strand_id
1 'polypeptide(L)'
;MGKNRVKYGCSQCGYEAAKWLGRCPGCGAWNTMVEEVVRNPLKELAEKRVAVPLSSIADEEVARFSSGIGELDRVLGGGVV
;
A
#
# COMPACT_ATOMS: atom_id res chain seq x y z
N MET A 1 -8.54 -11.94 4.77
CA MET A 1 -8.37 -11.92 6.24
C MET A 1 -6.90 -11.65 6.54
N GLY A 2 -6.54 -10.44 6.98
CA GLY A 2 -5.16 -10.14 7.36
C GLY A 2 -4.80 -10.92 8.62
N LYS A 3 -3.73 -11.73 8.58
CA LYS A 3 -3.24 -12.46 9.76
C LYS A 3 -2.79 -11.42 10.78
N ASN A 4 -3.35 -11.44 12.00
CA ASN A 4 -2.87 -10.59 13.09
C ASN A 4 -1.37 -10.88 13.28
N ARG A 5 -0.56 -9.83 13.27
CA ARG A 5 0.86 -9.94 13.60
C ARG A 5 1.02 -9.58 15.07
N VAL A 6 1.70 -10.47 15.78
CA VAL A 6 2.06 -10.27 17.18
C VAL A 6 3.40 -9.56 17.23
N LYS A 7 3.52 -8.51 18.05
CA LYS A 7 4.78 -7.88 18.41
C LYS A 7 4.99 -8.00 19.92
N TYR A 8 6.23 -7.84 20.36
CA TYR A 8 6.60 -7.85 21.77
C TYR A 8 7.29 -6.54 22.13
N GLY A 9 6.67 -5.75 23.01
CA GLY A 9 7.19 -4.45 23.47
C GLY A 9 7.75 -4.53 24.89
N CYS A 10 8.86 -3.86 25.16
CA CYS A 10 9.43 -3.78 26.51
C CYS A 10 8.75 -2.69 27.33
N SER A 11 8.14 -3.04 28.46
CA SER A 11 7.45 -2.12 29.38
C SER A 11 8.34 -1.13 30.11
N GLN A 12 9.67 -1.23 29.99
CA GLN A 12 10.64 -0.36 30.67
C GLN A 12 11.33 0.63 29.73
N CYS A 13 11.59 0.24 28.48
CA CYS A 13 12.34 1.07 27.54
C CYS A 13 11.68 1.24 26.17
N GLY A 14 10.54 0.58 25.91
CA GLY A 14 9.83 0.67 24.64
C GLY A 14 10.46 -0.10 23.49
N TYR A 15 11.48 -0.94 23.74
CA TYR A 15 12.08 -1.77 22.70
C TYR A 15 11.06 -2.78 22.13
N GLU A 16 10.93 -2.86 20.81
CA GLU A 16 10.04 -3.78 20.11
C GLU A 16 10.79 -4.95 19.45
N ALA A 17 10.23 -6.16 19.52
CA ALA A 17 10.71 -7.35 18.84
C ALA A 17 9.57 -8.13 18.18
N ALA A 18 9.87 -8.83 17.09
CA ALA A 18 8.90 -9.69 16.40
C ALA A 18 8.72 -11.09 17.04
N LYS A 19 9.54 -11.43 18.04
CA LYS A 19 9.48 -12.69 18.79
C LYS A 19 9.81 -12.46 20.27
N TRP A 20 9.31 -13.33 21.15
CA TRP A 20 9.65 -13.26 22.57
C TRP A 20 11.12 -13.63 22.79
N LEU A 21 11.85 -12.78 23.51
CA LEU A 21 13.28 -12.95 23.77
C LEU A 21 13.62 -13.19 25.26
N GLY A 22 12.66 -13.10 26.17
CA GLY A 22 12.84 -13.26 27.63
C GLY A 22 13.59 -12.10 28.31
N ARG A 23 14.71 -11.67 27.72
CA ARG A 23 15.50 -10.50 28.11
C ARG A 23 15.39 -9.40 27.04
N CYS A 24 15.14 -8.17 27.47
CA CYS A 24 15.09 -7.02 26.57
C CYS A 24 16.51 -6.65 26.06
N PRO A 25 16.77 -6.61 24.74
CA PRO A 25 18.05 -6.15 24.20
C PRO A 25 18.36 -4.66 24.43
N GLY A 26 17.33 -3.81 24.57
CA GLY A 26 17.51 -2.37 24.80
C GLY A 26 18.01 -2.03 26.21
N CYS A 27 17.28 -2.45 27.25
CA CYS A 27 17.62 -2.13 28.65
C CYS A 27 18.23 -3.31 29.44
N GLY A 28 18.32 -4.50 28.86
CA GLY A 28 18.88 -5.69 29.53
C GLY A 28 17.98 -6.33 30.59
N ALA A 29 16.79 -5.79 30.86
CA ALA A 29 15.87 -6.28 31.87
C ALA A 29 15.19 -7.60 31.47
N TRP A 30 14.91 -8.45 32.46
CA TRP A 30 14.23 -9.73 32.30
C TRP A 30 12.72 -9.59 32.52
N ASN A 31 11.91 -10.40 31.84
CA ASN A 31 10.45 -10.45 32.01
C ASN A 31 9.71 -9.12 31.78
N THR A 32 10.33 -8.20 31.02
CA THR A 32 9.74 -6.90 30.67
C THR A 32 9.15 -6.85 29.27
N MET A 33 9.37 -7.88 28.45
CA MET A 33 8.73 -8.01 27.15
C MET A 33 7.26 -8.36 27.37
N VAL A 34 6.34 -7.67 26.70
CA VAL A 34 4.90 -7.89 26.78
C VAL A 34 4.36 -8.05 25.37
N GLU A 35 3.39 -8.94 25.18
CA GLU A 35 2.76 -9.16 23.89
C GLU A 35 1.81 -8.02 23.52
N GLU A 36 2.04 -7.40 22.37
CA GLU A 36 1.18 -6.40 21.77
C GLU A 36 0.60 -6.92 20.46
N VAL A 37 -0.73 -7.05 20.42
CA VAL A 37 -1.45 -7.43 19.20
C VAL A 37 -1.53 -6.21 18.30
N VAL A 38 -0.68 -6.16 17.28
CA VAL A 38 -0.80 -5.15 16.25
C VAL A 38 -1.99 -5.49 15.37
N ARG A 39 -3.14 -4.91 15.70
CA ARG A 39 -4.25 -4.81 14.77
C ARG A 39 -3.78 -3.86 13.69
N ASN A 40 -3.49 -4.41 12.52
CA ASN A 40 -3.32 -3.56 11.35
C ASN A 40 -4.69 -2.89 11.17
N PRO A 41 -4.83 -1.56 11.36
CA PRO A 41 -6.07 -0.92 10.95
C PRO A 41 -6.23 -1.31 9.49
N LEU A 42 -7.36 -1.93 9.15
CA LEU A 42 -7.66 -2.26 7.77
C LEU A 42 -7.47 -0.94 7.03
N LYS A 43 -6.38 -0.84 6.26
CA LYS A 43 -6.14 0.28 5.37
C LYS A 43 -7.46 0.38 4.63
N GLU A 44 -8.18 1.50 4.78
CA GLU A 44 -9.47 1.72 4.14
C GLU A 44 -9.30 1.22 2.71
N LEU A 45 -9.90 0.06 2.45
CA LEU A 45 -9.81 -0.57 1.15
C LEU A 45 -10.53 0.45 0.28
N ALA A 46 -9.76 1.14 -0.56
CA ALA A 46 -10.29 1.99 -1.61
C ALA A 46 -11.55 1.33 -2.16
N GLU A 47 -12.62 2.11 -2.28
CA GLU A 47 -13.97 1.62 -2.60
C GLU A 47 -13.90 0.42 -3.54
N LYS A 48 -14.55 -0.69 -3.14
CA LYS A 48 -14.55 -1.93 -3.93
C LYS A 48 -15.05 -1.60 -5.34
N ARG A 49 -14.13 -1.43 -6.28
CA ARG A 49 -14.44 -1.28 -7.69
C ARG A 49 -14.97 -2.62 -8.19
N VAL A 50 -16.19 -2.61 -8.70
CA VAL A 50 -16.80 -3.79 -9.32
C VAL A 50 -16.21 -3.94 -10.72
N ALA A 51 -15.78 -5.15 -11.06
CA ALA A 51 -15.34 -5.44 -12.42
C ALA A 51 -16.55 -5.37 -13.37
N VAL A 52 -16.40 -4.64 -14.47
CA VAL A 52 -17.38 -4.57 -15.56
C VAL A 52 -16.78 -5.20 -16.82
N PRO A 53 -17.60 -5.87 -17.66
CA PRO A 53 -17.12 -6.42 -18.91
C PRO A 53 -16.66 -5.29 -19.85
N LEU A 54 -15.57 -5.51 -20.60
CA LEU A 54 -15.05 -4.50 -21.52
C LEU A 54 -16.10 -4.05 -22.54
N SER A 55 -16.97 -4.97 -22.97
CA SER A 55 -18.07 -4.70 -23.90
C SER A 55 -19.17 -3.78 -23.37
N SER A 56 -19.20 -3.45 -22.08
CA SER A 56 -20.14 -2.47 -21.52
C SER A 56 -19.57 -1.05 -21.47
N ILE A 57 -18.33 -0.86 -21.87
CA ILE A 57 -17.70 0.47 -21.95
C ILE A 57 -18.01 1.03 -23.34
N ALA A 58 -18.60 2.21 -23.41
CA ALA A 58 -18.86 2.89 -24.67
C ALA A 58 -17.55 3.42 -25.25
N ASP A 59 -17.37 3.27 -26.56
CA ASP A 59 -16.29 3.93 -27.28
C ASP A 59 -16.63 5.42 -27.41
N GLU A 60 -15.72 6.28 -26.94
CA GLU A 60 -15.80 7.72 -27.14
C GLU A 60 -14.76 8.13 -28.19
N GLU A 61 -15.22 8.72 -29.30
CA GLU A 61 -14.33 9.32 -30.28
C GLU A 61 -13.81 10.66 -29.76
N VAL A 62 -12.56 10.67 -29.30
CA VAL A 62 -11.86 11.89 -28.87
C VAL A 62 -11.03 12.42 -30.02
N ALA A 63 -11.21 13.71 -30.33
CA ALA A 63 -10.40 14.38 -31.35
C ALA A 63 -8.95 14.47 -30.90
N ARG A 64 -8.01 14.23 -31.83
CA ARG A 64 -6.59 14.41 -31.57
C ARG A 64 -6.23 15.90 -31.49
N PHE A 65 -5.42 16.26 -30.50
CA PHE A 65 -4.86 17.59 -30.33
C PHE A 65 -3.40 17.60 -30.78
N SER A 66 -2.98 18.63 -31.50
CA SER A 66 -1.56 18.81 -31.85
C SER A 66 -0.73 19.07 -30.59
N SER A 67 0.43 18.43 -30.48
CA SER A 67 1.41 18.71 -29.43
C SER A 67 2.18 20.02 -29.65
N GLY A 68 2.02 20.66 -30.82
CA GLY A 68 2.82 21.81 -31.25
C GLY A 68 4.19 21.45 -31.82
N ILE A 69 4.56 20.17 -31.84
CA ILE A 69 5.82 19.66 -32.40
C ILE A 69 5.49 18.70 -33.55
N GLY A 70 5.77 19.11 -34.80
CA GLY A 70 5.40 18.37 -36.00
C GLY A 70 5.94 16.94 -36.06
N GLU A 71 7.24 16.74 -35.77
CA GLU A 71 7.84 15.40 -35.70
C GLU A 71 7.16 14.50 -34.67
N LEU A 72 6.74 15.05 -33.53
CA LEU A 72 6.09 14.28 -32.47
C LEU A 72 4.67 13.87 -32.89
N ASP A 73 3.90 14.80 -33.45
CA ASP A 73 2.56 14.51 -33.97
C ASP A 73 2.61 13.44 -35.07
N ARG A 74 3.65 13.45 -35.91
CA ARG A 74 3.86 12.41 -36.94
C ARG A 74 4.10 11.03 -36.34
N VAL A 75 4.92 10.93 -35.29
CA VAL A 75 5.21 9.66 -34.60
C VAL A 75 3.96 9.12 -33.89
N LEU A 76 3.12 10.01 -33.34
CA LEU A 76 1.89 9.66 -32.61
C LEU A 76 0.66 9.45 -33.53
N GLY A 77 0.83 9.57 -34.84
CA GLY A 77 -0.26 9.34 -35.80
C GLY A 77 -1.26 10.50 -35.90
N GLY A 78 -0.80 11.74 -35.71
CA GLY A 78 -1.57 12.97 -35.90
C GLY A 78 -1.91 13.74 -34.62
N GLY A 79 -1.23 13.46 -33.50
CA GLY A 79 -1.40 14.19 -32.23
C GLY A 79 -1.79 13.31 -31.04
N VAL A 80 -2.14 13.95 -29.93
CA VAL A 80 -2.46 13.35 -28.63
C VAL A 80 -3.97 13.22 -28.47
N VAL A 81 -4.44 12.12 -27.89
CA VAL A 81 -5.85 11.91 -27.48
C VAL A 81 -6.01 12.12 -25.98
#